data_AF-A0A439SJ02-F1
#
_entry.id   AF-A0A439SJ02-F1
#
_cell.length_a   1.000
_cell.length_b   1.000
_cell.length_c   1.000
_cell.angle_alpha   90.00
_cell.angle_beta   90.00
_cell.angle_gamma   90.00
#
_symmetry.space_group_name_H-M   'P 1'
#
loop_
_entity.id
_entity.type
_entity.pdbx_description
1 polymer ?
#
loop_
_entity_poly.entity_id
_entity_poly.type
_entity_poly.pdbx_seq_one_letter_code
_entity_poly.pdbx_strand_id
1 'polypeptide(L)' 'HRPSALATVDFVLAMNQGRIQAFGLKDDVLARLFPRPQPAVATVAGVPRLRLATEEPPRSGAAAAGE' A
#
# COMPACT_ATOMS: atom_id res chain seq x y z
N HIS A 1 1.09 -6.32 27.70
CA HIS A 1 -0.12 -5.58 28.14
C HIS A 1 -1.21 -5.68 27.08
N ARG A 2 -2.47 -5.42 27.45
CA ARG A 2 -3.53 -5.21 26.45
C ARG A 2 -3.38 -3.80 25.87
N PRO A 3 -3.30 -3.62 24.53
CA PRO A 3 -3.17 -2.30 23.91
C PRO A 3 -4.28 -1.32 24.32
N SER A 4 -5.49 -1.82 24.57
CA SER A 4 -6.64 -1.03 25.02
C SER A 4 -6.41 -0.32 26.36
N ALA A 5 -5.57 -0.87 27.24
CA ALA A 5 -5.27 -0.25 28.54
C ALA A 5 -4.44 1.03 28.39
N LEU A 6 -3.75 1.21 27.26
CA LEU A 6 -3.00 2.43 26.98
C LEU A 6 -3.89 3.53 26.38
N ALA A 7 -5.15 3.24 26.04
CA ALA A 7 -6.01 4.21 25.37
C ALA A 7 -6.28 5.46 26.23
N THR A 8 -6.35 5.32 27.55
CA THR A 8 -6.75 6.36 28.51
C THR A 8 -5.59 7.15 29.12
N VAL A 9 -4.34 6.87 28.72
CA VAL A 9 -3.17 7.55 29.26
C VAL A 9 -2.58 8.53 28.24
N ASP A 10 -2.04 9.63 28.76
CA ASP A 10 -1.38 10.65 27.93
C ASP A 10 0.09 10.32 27.70
N PHE A 11 0.79 9.83 28.73
CA PHE A 11 2.22 9.55 28.70
C PHE A 11 2.52 8.06 28.87
N VAL A 12 3.55 7.57 28.17
CA VAL A 12 4.00 6.17 28.22
C VAL A 12 5.51 6.12 28.36
N LEU A 13 5.98 5.28 29.29
CA LEU A 13 7.36 4.85 29.42
C LEU A 13 7.48 3.43 28.85
N ALA A 14 8.32 3.26 27.83
CA ALA A 14 8.63 1.95 27.28
C ALA A 14 10.01 1.49 27.75
N MET A 15 10.07 0.28 28.27
CA MET A 15 11.30 -0.34 28.76
C MET A 15 11.53 -1.69 28.10
N ASN A 16 12.79 -2.03 27.90
CA ASN A 16 13.22 -3.35 27.46
C ASN A 16 14.48 -3.74 28.23
N GLN A 17 14.53 -4.96 28.78
CA GLN A 17 15.69 -5.47 29.55
C GLN A 17 16.17 -4.51 30.66
N GLY A 18 15.24 -3.88 31.38
CA GLY A 18 15.56 -2.94 32.46
C GLY A 18 16.09 -1.58 31.99
N ARG A 19 16.10 -1.30 30.69
CA ARG A 19 16.53 -0.02 30.12
C ARG A 19 15.34 0.74 29.54
N ILE A 20 15.38 2.06 29.66
CA ILE A 20 14.41 2.96 29.03
C ILE A 20 14.70 3.01 27.54
N GLN A 21 13.69 2.70 26.72
CA GLN A 21 13.77 2.79 25.26
C GLN A 21 13.15 4.09 24.75
N ALA A 22 12.01 4.49 25.32
CA ALA A 22 11.30 5.70 24.95
C ALA A 22 10.42 6.20 26.10
N PHE A 23 10.22 7.52 26.17
CA PHE A 23 9.31 8.18 27.08
C PHE A 23 8.69 9.39 26.38
N GLY A 24 7.40 9.63 26.58
CA GLY A 24 6.70 10.76 25.99
C GLY A 24 5.21 10.51 25.84
N LEU A 25 4.57 11.29 24.96
CA LEU A 25 3.17 11.10 24.62
C LEU A 25 2.94 9.70 24.05
N LYS A 26 1.79 9.12 24.39
CA LYS A 26 1.38 7.78 23.97
C LYS A 26 1.55 7.57 22.46
N ASP A 27 0.99 8.46 21.65
CA ASP A 27 0.93 8.27 20.20
C ASP A 27 2.33 8.33 19.58
N ASP A 28 3.20 9.22 20.05
CA ASP A 28 4.59 9.33 19.59
C ASP A 28 5.42 8.10 19.96
N VAL A 29 5.28 7.61 21.20
CA VAL A 29 6.01 6.43 21.66
C VAL A 29 5.53 5.18 20.91
N LEU A 30 4.21 5.01 20.72
CA LEU A 30 3.65 3.87 20.01
C LEU A 30 4.03 3.88 18.51
N ALA A 31 4.02 5.04 17.86
CA ALA A 31 4.44 5.16 16.46
C ALA A 31 5.90 4.74 16.25
N ARG A 32 6.79 5.07 17.20
CA ARG A 32 8.21 4.69 17.16
C ARG A 32 8.45 3.21 17.42
N LEU A 33 7.70 2.62 18.37
CA LEU A 33 7.88 1.22 18.79
C LEU A 33 7.18 0.21 17.89
N PHE A 34 6.07 0.63 17.27
CA PHE A 34 5.27 -0.19 16.37
C PHE A 34 5.14 0.50 15.02
N PRO A 35 6.22 0.55 14.22
CA PRO A 35 6.16 1.08 12.87
C PRO A 35 5.06 0.34 12.10
N ARG A 36 4.07 1.09 11.60
CA ARG A 36 3.04 0.49 10.78
C ARG A 36 3.70 0.00 9.49
N PRO A 37 3.44 -1.23 9.01
CA PRO A 37 3.93 -1.67 7.72
C PRO A 37 3.45 -0.67 6.68
N GLN A 38 4.37 0.11 6.11
CA GLN A 38 4.06 0.98 4.99
C GLN A 38 3.75 0.05 3.81
N PRO A 39 2.59 0.16 3.15
CA PRO A 39 2.36 -0.60 1.93
C PRO A 39 3.49 -0.24 0.96
N ALA A 40 4.24 -1.25 0.52
CA ALA A 40 5.24 -1.05 -0.51
C ALA A 40 4.52 -0.50 -1.74
N VAL A 41 4.82 0.74 -2.11
CA VAL A 41 4.45 1.28 -3.41
C VAL A 41 5.17 0.44 -4.45
N ALA A 42 4.46 -0.54 -4.99
CA ALA A 42 4.94 -1.30 -6.14
C ALA A 42 5.09 -0.30 -7.28
N THR A 43 6.32 0.05 -7.64
CA THR A 43 6.61 0.71 -8.90
C THR A 43 6.14 -0.24 -10.00
N VAL A 44 4.99 0.06 -10.59
CA VAL A 44 4.41 -0.75 -11.67
C VAL A 44 5.25 -0.53 -12.93
N ALA A 45 6.39 -1.21 -13.03
CA ALA A 45 7.08 -1.40 -14.29
C ALA A 45 6.34 -2.50 -15.07
N GLY A 46 5.45 -2.09 -15.98
CA GLY A 46 4.79 -2.99 -16.90
C GLY A 46 3.38 -3.43 -16.49
N VAL A 47 2.46 -2.48 -16.31
CA VAL A 47 1.02 -2.81 -16.35
C VAL A 47 0.70 -3.38 -17.73
N PRO A 48 0.30 -4.66 -17.88
CA PRO A 48 -0.20 -5.14 -19.16
C PRO A 48 -1.50 -4.39 -19.44
N ARG A 49 -1.50 -3.59 -20.51
CA ARG A 49 -2.70 -2.90 -20.98
C ARG A 49 -3.67 -3.95 -21.52
N LEU A 50 -4.70 -4.26 -20.73
CA LEU A 50 -5.83 -5.06 -21.16
C LEU A 50 -6.52 -4.32 -22.32
N ARG A 51 -6.38 -4.85 -23.55
CA ARG A 51 -7.14 -4.33 -24.70
C ARG A 51 -8.58 -4.82 -24.61
N LEU A 52 -9.52 -3.88 -24.67
CA LEU A 52 -10.93 -4.19 -24.83
C LEU A 52 -11.16 -4.76 -26.23
N ALA A 53 -11.61 -6.01 -26.28
CA ALA A 53 -11.99 -6.70 -27.51
C ALA A 53 -13.33 -6.15 -28.01
N THR A 54 -13.29 -5.01 -28.68
CA THR A 54 -14.39 -4.55 -29.53
C THR A 54 -13.84 -3.73 -30.68
N GLU A 55 -13.13 -4.36 -31.61
CA GLU A 55 -13.19 -3.92 -33.00
C GLU A 55 -13.31 -5.15 -33.91
N GLU A 56 -14.45 -5.22 -34.59
CA GLU A 56 -14.77 -6.14 -35.67
C GLU A 56 -13.78 -5.93 -36.82
N PRO A 57 -13.32 -7.00 -37.50
CA PRO A 57 -12.37 -6.87 -38.60
C PRO A 57 -12.99 -6.06 -39.75
N PRO A 58 -12.20 -5.26 -40.50
CA PRO A 58 -12.73 -4.69 -41.73
C PRO A 58 -13.05 -5.86 -42.67
N ARG A 59 -14.34 -5.96 -43.05
CA ARG A 59 -14.80 -6.83 -44.11
C ARG A 59 -13.93 -6.58 -45.34
N SER A 60 -13.14 -7.59 -45.70
CA SER A 60 -12.56 -7.73 -47.02
C SER A 60 -13.71 -7.72 -48.03
N GLY A 61 -13.83 -6.61 -48.75
CA GLY A 61 -14.91 -6.36 -49.70
C GLY A 61 -14.42 -5.48 -50.84
N ALA A 62 -14.31 -6.12 -52.02
CA ALA A 62 -14.16 -5.55 -53.37
C ALA A 62 -12.86 -4.78 -53.66
N ALA A 63 -12.26 -4.84 -54.86
CA ALA A 63 -12.91 -4.92 -56.16
C ALA A 63 -12.01 -5.58 -57.23
N ALA A 64 -12.67 -6.26 -58.15
CA ALA A 64 -12.17 -6.64 -59.46
C ALA A 64 -11.85 -5.41 -60.34
N ALA A 65 -11.00 -5.61 -61.37
CA ALA A 65 -11.18 -5.21 -62.77
C ALA A 65 -9.92 -4.63 -63.46
N GLY A 66 -9.64 -5.17 -64.66
CA GLY A 66 -8.90 -4.54 -65.78
C GLY A 66 -7.38 -4.51 -65.63
N GLU A 67 -6.56 -4.79 -66.64
CA GLU A 67 -6.74 -4.95 -68.09
C GLU A 67 -5.57 -5.78 -68.63
#